data_AF-A0A248TH87-F1
#
_entry.id   AF-A0A248TH87-F1
#
_cell.length_a   1.000
_cell.length_b   1.000
_cell.length_c   1.000
_cell.angle_alpha   90.00
_cell.angle_beta   90.00
_cell.angle_gamma   90.00
#
_symmetry.space_group_name_H-M   'P 1'
#
loop_
_entity.id
_entity.type
_entity.pdbx_description
1 polymer ?
#
loop_
_entity_poly.entity_id
_entity_poly.type
_entity_poly.pdbx_seq_one_letter_code
_entity_poly.pdbx_strand_id
1 'polypeptide(L)'
;MENDTRKVFIPDDEGNIKRGINIEMYTHIRAYHACRPINFDSYFSEGIKPYNLRELRQMASATFGIPESTVIAIDSRLQSSNINNVYFSMFKQELLDESSHYLCWGSEYLLDIAVQLDKDNSGKYHDLLSNIGIPTIFICDLPLALLSQSQKDNISEFYNPCNSNFTCWISEKLKPEYIIAHEHPSQIFNQIQRIDYKNKQTTCNWCTSTK
;
A
#
# COMPACT_ATOMS: atom_id res chain seq x y z
N MET A 1 -1.50 -19.93 -23.07
CA MET A 1 -1.37 -20.37 -21.67
C MET A 1 0.08 -20.75 -21.48
N GLU A 2 0.92 -19.80 -21.09
CA GLU A 2 2.21 -20.17 -20.50
C GLU A 2 1.89 -20.92 -19.21
N ASN A 3 2.54 -22.08 -19.01
CA ASN A 3 2.47 -22.76 -17.73
C ASN A 3 3.00 -21.78 -16.68
N ASP A 4 2.15 -21.37 -15.74
CA ASP A 4 2.57 -20.50 -14.66
C ASP A 4 3.55 -21.28 -13.78
N THR A 5 4.86 -21.06 -13.97
CA THR A 5 5.93 -21.71 -13.22
C THR A 5 6.20 -21.02 -11.88
N ARG A 6 5.33 -20.10 -11.44
CA ARG A 6 5.51 -19.38 -10.17
C ARG A 6 5.40 -20.36 -9.00
N LYS A 7 6.45 -20.35 -8.17
CA LYS A 7 6.42 -20.94 -6.83
C LYS A 7 6.27 -19.78 -5.87
N VAL A 8 5.05 -19.58 -5.36
CA VAL A 8 4.71 -18.44 -4.51
C VAL A 8 4.75 -18.87 -3.05
N PHE A 9 5.54 -18.19 -2.24
CA PHE A 9 5.41 -18.27 -0.79
C PHE A 9 4.29 -17.34 -0.33
N ILE A 10 3.34 -17.83 0.46
CA ILE A 10 2.23 -17.04 1.00
C ILE A 10 2.47 -16.88 2.51
N PRO A 11 2.96 -15.71 2.99
CA PRO A 11 3.40 -15.54 4.37
C PRO A 11 2.28 -15.68 5.41
N ASP A 12 1.06 -15.26 5.07
CA ASP A 12 -0.12 -15.28 5.93
C ASP A 12 -1.03 -16.51 5.72
N ASP A 13 -0.49 -17.57 5.10
CA ASP A 13 -1.15 -18.88 5.08
C ASP A 13 -1.20 -19.48 6.50
N GLU A 14 -2.39 -19.89 6.96
CA GLU A 14 -2.64 -20.45 8.30
C GLU A 14 -1.86 -21.75 8.57
N GLY A 15 -1.41 -22.45 7.51
CA GLY A 15 -0.57 -23.64 7.62
C GLY A 15 0.89 -23.34 7.99
N ASN A 16 1.33 -22.09 7.92
CA ASN A 16 2.67 -21.69 8.33
C ASN A 16 2.78 -21.66 9.85
N ILE A 17 3.56 -22.58 10.42
CA ILE A 17 3.76 -22.69 11.88
C ILE A 17 5.21 -22.49 12.32
N LYS A 18 6.15 -22.37 11.38
CA LYS A 18 7.58 -22.28 11.66
C LYS A 18 8.10 -20.86 11.46
N ARG A 19 9.03 -20.46 12.33
CA ARG A 19 9.85 -19.25 12.13
C ARG A 19 10.95 -19.54 11.12
N GLY A 20 11.29 -18.50 10.36
CA GLY A 20 12.22 -18.55 9.25
C GLY A 20 11.69 -19.37 8.08
N ILE A 21 12.22 -19.09 6.89
CA ILE A 21 11.91 -19.82 5.66
C ILE A 21 13.16 -19.98 4.81
N ASN A 22 13.19 -21.03 3.98
CA ASN A 22 14.13 -21.08 2.88
C ASN A 22 13.50 -20.39 1.66
N ILE A 23 13.71 -19.09 1.52
CA ILE A 23 13.08 -18.28 0.48
C ILE A 23 13.53 -18.70 -0.94
N GLU A 24 14.70 -19.32 -1.07
CA GLU A 24 15.26 -19.82 -2.35
C GLU A 24 14.45 -20.96 -2.98
N MET A 25 13.52 -21.57 -2.23
CA MET A 25 12.59 -22.56 -2.76
C MET A 25 11.48 -21.95 -3.63
N TYR A 26 11.35 -20.63 -3.59
CA TYR A 26 10.28 -19.87 -4.20
C TYR A 26 10.83 -18.93 -5.27
N THR A 27 9.96 -18.51 -6.19
CA THR A 27 10.28 -17.47 -7.17
C THR A 27 9.61 -16.15 -6.82
N HIS A 28 8.53 -16.20 -6.05
CA HIS A 28 7.71 -15.06 -5.67
C HIS A 28 7.28 -15.15 -4.21
N ILE A 29 6.90 -14.02 -3.64
CA ILE A 29 6.26 -13.91 -2.33
C ILE A 29 4.94 -13.16 -2.47
N ARG A 30 3.87 -13.66 -1.85
CA ARG A 30 2.62 -12.93 -1.77
C ARG A 30 2.77 -11.78 -0.79
N ALA A 31 2.39 -10.58 -1.21
CA ALA A 31 2.39 -9.39 -0.39
C ALA A 31 1.24 -8.46 -0.80
N TYR A 32 0.93 -7.49 0.05
CA TYR A 32 -0.28 -6.70 0.00
C TYR A 32 0.06 -5.21 -0.05
N HIS A 33 -0.51 -4.49 -1.01
CA HIS A 33 -0.35 -3.04 -1.13
C HIS A 33 -1.68 -2.34 -0.83
N ALA A 34 -1.74 -1.61 0.28
CA ALA A 34 -2.90 -0.80 0.64
C ALA A 34 -2.81 0.61 0.05
N CYS A 35 -3.90 1.09 -0.53
CA CYS A 35 -4.02 2.45 -1.03
C CYS A 35 -5.49 2.86 -1.23
N ARG A 36 -5.71 4.07 -1.75
CA ARG A 36 -7.05 4.61 -2.09
C ARG A 36 -7.11 5.13 -3.53
N PRO A 37 -7.12 4.24 -4.54
CA PRO A 37 -7.20 4.64 -5.94
C PRO A 37 -8.47 5.44 -6.23
N ILE A 38 -8.30 6.49 -7.02
CA ILE A 38 -9.39 7.24 -7.69
C ILE A 38 -9.61 6.66 -9.10
N ASN A 39 -8.53 6.16 -9.72
CA ASN A 39 -8.55 5.49 -11.01
C ASN A 39 -7.86 4.13 -10.88
N PHE A 40 -8.60 3.07 -11.22
CA PHE A 40 -8.10 1.70 -11.19
C PHE A 40 -7.38 1.31 -12.49
N ASP A 41 -7.71 1.96 -13.60
CA ASP A 41 -7.21 1.56 -14.92
C ASP A 41 -5.68 1.65 -14.97
N SER A 42 -5.07 2.63 -14.30
CA SER A 42 -3.61 2.77 -14.22
C SER A 42 -2.95 1.60 -13.49
N TYR A 43 -3.58 1.04 -12.46
CA TYR A 43 -3.04 -0.11 -11.74
C TYR A 43 -3.03 -1.37 -12.62
N PHE A 44 -4.10 -1.61 -13.38
CA PHE A 44 -4.22 -2.81 -14.22
C PHE A 44 -3.56 -2.68 -15.60
N SER A 45 -3.35 -1.46 -16.10
CA SER A 45 -2.67 -1.24 -17.39
C SER A 45 -1.18 -0.91 -17.22
N GLU A 46 -0.82 -0.21 -16.15
CA GLU A 46 0.55 0.27 -15.94
C GLU A 46 1.23 -0.39 -14.74
N GLY A 47 0.49 -0.84 -13.74
CA GLY A 47 1.04 -1.48 -12.54
C GLY A 47 1.16 -0.53 -11.37
N ILE A 48 1.81 -0.96 -10.28
CA ILE A 48 2.03 -0.13 -9.09
C ILE A 48 3.37 0.59 -9.24
N LYS A 49 3.33 1.92 -9.32
CA LYS A 49 4.52 2.74 -9.53
C LYS A 49 5.07 3.29 -8.21
N PRO A 50 6.40 3.37 -8.06
CA PRO A 50 7.02 4.23 -7.06
C PRO A 50 6.54 5.67 -7.19
N TYR A 51 6.46 6.38 -6.07
CA TYR A 51 5.95 7.74 -6.04
C TYR A 51 6.91 8.76 -6.67
N ASN A 52 6.40 9.59 -7.58
CA ASN A 52 7.15 10.74 -8.06
C ASN A 52 6.81 11.98 -7.22
N LEU A 53 7.82 12.62 -6.61
CA LEU A 53 7.60 13.77 -5.73
C LEU A 53 6.88 14.95 -6.41
N ARG A 54 7.15 15.19 -7.70
CA ARG A 54 6.45 16.24 -8.46
C ARG A 54 4.97 15.88 -8.64
N GLU A 55 4.66 14.64 -8.99
CA GLU A 55 3.28 14.16 -9.12
C GLU A 55 2.55 14.21 -7.78
N LEU A 56 3.21 13.85 -6.68
CA LEU A 56 2.66 13.95 -5.32
C LEU A 56 2.32 15.39 -4.94
N ARG A 57 3.19 16.35 -5.24
CA ARG A 57 2.92 17.78 -4.98
C ARG A 57 1.74 18.29 -5.78
N GLN A 58 1.64 17.90 -7.06
CA GLN A 58 0.51 18.22 -7.92
C GLN A 58 -0.79 17.58 -7.40
N MET A 59 -0.72 16.33 -6.95
CA MET A 59 -1.84 15.63 -6.35
C MET A 59 -2.29 16.30 -5.05
N ALA A 60 -1.38 16.68 -4.16
CA ALA A 60 -1.71 17.40 -2.93
C ALA A 60 -2.35 18.76 -3.21
N SER A 61 -1.79 19.51 -4.16
CA SER A 61 -2.33 20.79 -4.64
C SER A 61 -3.78 20.64 -5.11
N ALA A 62 -4.03 19.66 -5.99
CA ALA A 62 -5.36 19.36 -6.52
C ALA A 62 -6.33 18.86 -5.44
N THR A 63 -5.89 17.93 -4.59
CA THR A 63 -6.69 17.32 -3.52
C THR A 63 -7.14 18.36 -2.51
N PHE A 64 -6.23 19.23 -2.05
CA PHE A 64 -6.52 20.19 -0.99
C PHE A 64 -7.01 21.55 -1.52
N GLY A 65 -7.01 21.77 -2.84
CA GLY A 65 -7.43 23.03 -3.45
C GLY A 65 -6.50 24.20 -3.08
N ILE A 66 -5.20 23.93 -2.92
CA ILE A 66 -4.18 24.93 -2.56
C ILE A 66 -3.11 25.03 -3.64
N PRO A 67 -2.39 26.16 -3.77
CA PRO A 67 -1.29 26.27 -4.73
C PRO A 67 -0.16 25.26 -4.47
N GLU A 68 0.46 24.74 -5.54
CA GLU A 68 1.63 23.84 -5.44
C GLU A 68 2.79 24.49 -4.66
N SER A 69 2.96 25.82 -4.75
CA SER A 69 3.96 26.55 -3.96
C SER A 69 3.71 26.45 -2.44
N THR A 70 2.46 26.37 -2.00
CA THR A 70 2.10 26.13 -0.60
C THR A 70 2.46 24.71 -0.19
N VAL A 71 2.19 23.72 -1.04
CA VAL A 71 2.59 22.31 -0.81
C VAL A 71 4.12 22.20 -0.67
N ILE A 72 4.87 22.80 -1.59
CA ILE A 72 6.35 22.80 -1.55
C ILE A 72 6.88 23.40 -0.25
N ALA A 73 6.27 24.50 0.22
CA ALA A 73 6.66 25.15 1.47
C ALA A 73 6.31 24.31 2.73
N ILE A 74 5.33 23.41 2.64
CA ILE A 74 5.03 22.43 3.70
C ILE A 74 6.02 21.27 3.62
N ASP A 75 6.15 20.66 2.45
CA ASP A 75 7.02 19.50 2.18
C ASP A 75 8.48 19.76 2.57
N SER A 76 9.02 20.96 2.30
CA SER A 76 10.38 21.33 2.69
C SER A 76 10.63 21.29 4.21
N ARG A 77 9.59 21.40 5.03
CA ARG A 77 9.67 21.31 6.49
C ARG A 77 9.59 19.86 7.00
N LEU A 78 9.07 18.95 6.19
CA LEU A 78 8.85 17.55 6.57
C LEU A 78 10.13 16.69 6.44
N GLN A 79 11.19 17.20 5.81
CA GLN A 79 12.43 16.45 5.52
C GLN A 79 12.15 15.08 4.88
N SER A 80 11.11 15.01 4.04
CA SER A 80 10.66 13.78 3.40
C SER A 80 11.84 13.13 2.66
N SER A 81 12.21 11.93 3.10
CA SER A 81 13.26 11.17 2.42
C SER A 81 12.79 10.87 0.99
N ASN A 82 13.65 11.07 -0.01
CA ASN A 82 13.38 10.79 -1.44
C ASN A 82 13.31 9.27 -1.72
N ILE A 83 12.68 8.50 -0.85
CA ILE A 83 12.63 7.04 -0.97
C ILE A 83 11.51 6.69 -1.93
N ASN A 84 11.92 6.46 -3.18
CA ASN A 84 11.04 6.12 -4.29
C ASN A 84 10.76 4.61 -4.31
N ASN A 85 10.04 4.13 -3.30
CA ASN A 85 9.71 2.71 -3.14
C ASN A 85 8.20 2.46 -3.25
N VAL A 86 7.85 1.26 -3.70
CA VAL A 86 6.53 0.67 -3.49
C VAL A 86 6.62 -0.28 -2.30
N TYR A 87 5.82 0.00 -1.27
CA TYR A 87 5.78 -0.77 -0.04
C TYR A 87 4.66 -1.81 -0.07
N PHE A 88 4.95 -2.96 0.54
CA PHE A 88 4.01 -4.06 0.70
C PHE A 88 4.07 -4.60 2.13
N SER A 89 2.91 -4.93 2.68
CA SER A 89 2.81 -5.74 3.89
C SER A 89 2.82 -7.21 3.50
N MET A 90 3.53 -8.06 4.24
CA MET A 90 3.48 -9.51 4.03
C MET A 90 2.24 -10.15 4.67
N PHE A 91 1.50 -9.42 5.50
CA PHE A 91 0.33 -9.91 6.21
C PHE A 91 -0.84 -8.98 5.99
N LYS A 92 -1.92 -9.49 5.38
CA LYS A 92 -3.07 -8.65 5.06
C LYS A 92 -3.72 -8.01 6.29
N GLN A 93 -3.78 -8.76 7.39
CA GLN A 93 -4.42 -8.29 8.63
C GLN A 93 -3.73 -7.06 9.21
N GLU A 94 -2.42 -6.92 9.01
CA GLU A 94 -1.66 -5.76 9.46
C GLU A 94 -2.15 -4.46 8.79
N LEU A 95 -2.60 -4.52 7.53
CA LEU A 95 -3.19 -3.39 6.81
C LEU A 95 -4.61 -3.05 7.27
N LEU A 96 -5.33 -3.99 7.86
CA LEU A 96 -6.69 -3.77 8.38
C LEU A 96 -6.67 -3.21 9.81
N ASP A 97 -5.61 -3.55 10.55
CA ASP A 97 -5.40 -3.16 11.93
C ASP A 97 -4.29 -2.10 12.00
N GLU A 98 -3.04 -2.50 12.25
CA GLU A 98 -1.92 -1.62 12.64
C GLU A 98 -1.59 -0.52 11.62
N SER A 99 -1.61 -0.83 10.33
CA SER A 99 -1.32 0.08 9.21
C SER A 99 -2.55 0.50 8.42
N SER A 100 -3.70 0.56 9.08
CA SER A 100 -4.96 0.98 8.47
C SER A 100 -4.99 2.39 7.90
N HIS A 101 -4.03 3.25 8.26
CA HIS A 101 -3.93 4.62 7.74
C HIS A 101 -3.77 4.66 6.20
N TYR A 102 -3.15 3.66 5.57
CA TYR A 102 -3.09 3.53 4.11
C TYR A 102 -4.47 3.29 3.47
N LEU A 103 -5.39 2.63 4.19
CA LEU A 103 -6.76 2.41 3.72
C LEU A 103 -7.71 3.54 4.13
N CYS A 104 -7.46 4.19 5.26
CA CYS A 104 -8.26 5.31 5.76
C CYS A 104 -7.97 6.61 5.00
N TRP A 105 -6.70 6.87 4.63
CA TRP A 105 -6.31 8.13 3.99
C TRP A 105 -5.48 7.96 2.71
N GLY A 106 -5.11 6.72 2.35
CA GLY A 106 -4.42 6.45 1.09
C GLY A 106 -2.93 6.68 1.19
N SER A 107 -2.52 7.93 0.95
CA SER A 107 -1.12 8.31 0.82
C SER A 107 -0.59 8.91 2.12
N GLU A 108 0.49 8.34 2.66
CA GLU A 108 1.21 8.90 3.82
C GLU A 108 1.71 10.32 3.51
N TYR A 109 2.20 10.57 2.28
CA TYR A 109 2.57 11.92 1.85
C TYR A 109 1.40 12.90 1.95
N LEU A 110 0.21 12.52 1.44
CA LEU A 110 -0.97 13.40 1.54
C LEU A 110 -1.39 13.59 3.00
N LEU A 111 -1.28 12.55 3.83
CA LEU A 111 -1.58 12.63 5.25
C LEU A 111 -0.65 13.61 5.97
N ASP A 112 0.66 13.57 5.71
CA ASP A 112 1.62 14.51 6.30
C ASP A 112 1.31 15.96 5.91
N ILE A 113 0.94 16.21 4.65
CA ILE A 113 0.49 17.53 4.21
C ILE A 113 -0.80 17.93 4.93
N ALA A 114 -1.78 17.02 5.05
CA ALA A 114 -3.04 17.27 5.73
C ALA A 114 -2.83 17.67 7.20
N VAL A 115 -1.97 16.95 7.93
CA VAL A 115 -1.58 17.28 9.32
C VAL A 115 -1.04 18.71 9.43
N GLN A 116 -0.21 19.13 8.47
CA GLN A 116 0.36 20.48 8.45
C GLN A 116 -0.66 21.57 8.09
N LEU A 117 -1.77 21.20 7.43
CA LEU A 117 -2.87 22.10 7.10
C LEU A 117 -3.91 22.17 8.23
N ASP A 118 -4.16 21.07 8.94
CA ASP A 118 -5.08 20.96 10.10
C ASP A 118 -4.50 21.55 11.41
N LYS A 119 -3.77 22.69 11.33
CA LYS A 119 -3.16 23.32 12.53
C LYS A 119 -4.16 23.79 13.57
N ASP A 120 -5.42 23.96 13.18
CA ASP A 120 -6.53 24.31 14.06
C ASP A 120 -7.17 23.10 14.74
N ASN A 121 -6.63 21.89 14.52
CA ASN A 121 -7.18 20.61 14.97
C ASN A 121 -8.63 20.36 14.50
N SER A 122 -9.06 20.99 13.39
CA SER A 122 -10.39 20.77 12.84
C SER A 122 -10.57 19.38 12.22
N GLY A 123 -9.47 18.72 11.82
CA GLY A 123 -9.50 17.41 11.15
C GLY A 123 -10.07 17.46 9.73
N LYS A 124 -10.31 18.67 9.19
CA LYS A 124 -10.97 18.90 7.91
C LYS A 124 -10.26 18.18 6.77
N TYR A 125 -8.92 18.23 6.73
CA TYR A 125 -8.16 17.62 5.64
C TYR A 125 -8.05 16.10 5.79
N HIS A 126 -8.03 15.57 7.02
CA HIS A 126 -8.17 14.13 7.25
C HIS A 126 -9.53 13.60 6.78
N ASP A 127 -10.61 14.32 7.07
CA ASP A 127 -11.96 13.98 6.61
C ASP A 127 -12.05 14.04 5.09
N LEU A 128 -11.39 15.00 4.45
CA LEU A 128 -11.32 15.06 2.99
C LEU A 128 -10.66 13.81 2.41
N LEU A 129 -9.47 13.43 2.92
CA LEU A 129 -8.75 12.24 2.45
C LEU A 129 -9.57 10.95 2.65
N SER A 130 -10.31 10.84 3.76
CA SER A 130 -11.14 9.67 4.04
C SER A 130 -12.35 9.51 3.11
N ASN A 131 -12.69 10.55 2.35
CA ASN A 131 -13.77 10.54 1.36
C ASN A 131 -13.28 10.47 -0.10
N ILE A 132 -11.97 10.43 -0.35
CA ILE A 132 -11.39 10.34 -1.69
C ILE A 132 -10.96 8.90 -2.00
N GLY A 133 -11.27 8.45 -3.21
CA GLY A 133 -10.92 7.11 -3.70
C GLY A 133 -11.57 5.99 -2.89
N ILE A 134 -11.21 4.76 -3.25
CA ILE A 134 -11.75 3.54 -2.64
C ILE A 134 -10.64 2.84 -1.84
N PRO A 135 -10.82 2.60 -0.52
CA PRO A 135 -9.92 1.72 0.23
C PRO A 135 -9.73 0.39 -0.48
N THR A 136 -8.49 0.10 -0.85
CA THR A 136 -8.15 -1.05 -1.69
C THR A 136 -6.90 -1.70 -1.17
N ILE A 137 -6.95 -3.03 -1.04
CA ILE A 137 -5.77 -3.87 -0.87
C ILE A 137 -5.54 -4.58 -2.19
N PHE A 138 -4.42 -4.30 -2.85
CA PHE A 138 -3.94 -5.09 -3.98
C PHE A 138 -3.17 -6.30 -3.46
N ILE A 139 -3.54 -7.48 -3.95
CA ILE A 139 -2.87 -8.74 -3.64
C ILE A 139 -1.87 -9.00 -4.76
N CYS A 140 -0.60 -9.12 -4.41
CA CYS A 140 0.51 -9.14 -5.36
C CYS A 140 1.39 -10.37 -5.16
N ASP A 141 1.78 -11.02 -6.25
CA ASP A 141 2.85 -12.01 -6.25
C ASP A 141 4.16 -11.33 -6.66
N LEU A 142 4.91 -10.88 -5.65
CA LEU A 142 6.11 -10.09 -5.83
C LEU A 142 7.28 -10.99 -6.25
N PRO A 143 7.92 -10.77 -7.41
CA PRO A 143 9.09 -11.54 -7.78
C PRO A 143 10.23 -11.29 -6.81
N LEU A 144 10.83 -12.36 -6.28
CA LEU A 144 11.96 -12.23 -5.37
C LEU A 144 13.14 -11.53 -6.02
N ALA A 145 13.28 -11.59 -7.34
CA ALA A 145 14.31 -10.88 -8.09
C ALA A 145 14.25 -9.35 -7.92
N LEU A 146 13.10 -8.77 -7.53
CA LEU A 146 12.95 -7.34 -7.28
C LEU A 146 13.34 -6.93 -5.86
N LEU A 147 13.46 -7.89 -4.94
CA LEU A 147 13.90 -7.64 -3.57
C LEU A 147 15.42 -7.58 -3.51
N SER A 148 15.95 -6.65 -2.70
CA SER A 148 17.37 -6.62 -2.39
C SER A 148 17.77 -7.87 -1.60
N GLN A 149 19.04 -8.28 -1.69
CA GLN A 149 19.52 -9.45 -0.94
C GLN A 149 19.29 -9.29 0.57
N SER A 150 19.52 -8.10 1.12
CA SER A 150 19.28 -7.81 2.54
C SER A 150 17.82 -8.04 2.95
N GLN A 151 16.84 -7.72 2.09
CA GLN A 151 15.43 -8.02 2.37
C GLN A 151 15.16 -9.53 2.33
N LYS A 152 15.73 -10.26 1.38
CA LYS A 152 15.58 -11.73 1.30
C LYS A 152 16.18 -12.43 2.51
N ASP A 153 17.36 -11.99 2.94
CA ASP A 153 18.04 -12.53 4.12
C ASP A 153 17.19 -12.26 5.37
N ASN A 154 16.68 -11.03 5.50
CA ASN A 154 15.81 -10.65 6.61
C ASN A 154 14.51 -11.48 6.64
N ILE A 155 13.85 -11.67 5.50
CA ILE A 155 12.67 -12.54 5.40
C ILE A 155 13.02 -13.98 5.79
N SER A 156 14.11 -14.52 5.26
CA SER A 156 14.51 -15.92 5.50
C SER A 156 14.80 -16.19 6.97
N GLU A 157 15.46 -15.25 7.65
CA GLU A 157 15.87 -15.40 9.05
C GLU A 157 14.75 -15.06 10.04
N PHE A 158 14.01 -13.97 9.79
CA PHE A 158 13.13 -13.36 10.79
C PHE A 158 11.63 -13.52 10.50
N TYR A 159 11.25 -14.11 9.37
CA TYR A 159 9.84 -14.44 9.13
C TYR A 159 9.25 -15.19 10.32
N ASN A 160 8.10 -14.72 10.79
CA ASN A 160 7.37 -15.35 11.88
C ASN A 160 5.87 -15.27 11.57
N PRO A 161 5.18 -16.41 11.34
CA PRO A 161 3.77 -16.41 11.02
C PRO A 161 2.90 -15.80 12.13
N CYS A 162 3.40 -15.77 13.37
CA CYS A 162 2.70 -15.18 14.51
C CYS A 162 3.01 -13.68 14.72
N ASN A 163 3.81 -13.06 13.85
CA ASN A 163 4.09 -11.62 13.89
C ASN A 163 3.74 -11.01 12.53
N SER A 164 2.62 -10.32 12.49
CA SER A 164 2.10 -9.72 11.26
C SER A 164 2.83 -8.45 10.83
N ASN A 165 3.69 -7.88 11.69
CA ASN A 165 4.44 -6.67 11.37
C ASN A 165 5.72 -7.02 10.59
N PHE A 166 5.54 -7.33 9.30
CA PHE A 166 6.64 -7.62 8.38
C PHE A 166 6.33 -7.02 7.01
N THR A 167 7.25 -6.21 6.50
CA THR A 167 7.08 -5.47 5.24
C THR A 167 8.26 -5.70 4.30
N CYS A 168 8.01 -5.48 3.01
CA CYS A 168 9.04 -5.45 1.99
C CYS A 168 8.74 -4.33 1.00
N TRP A 169 9.74 -3.98 0.19
CA TRP A 169 9.60 -2.93 -0.80
C TRP A 169 10.46 -3.18 -2.04
N ILE A 170 10.03 -2.57 -3.13
CA ILE A 170 10.78 -2.51 -4.38
C ILE A 170 11.00 -1.05 -4.76
N SER A 171 12.12 -0.76 -5.43
CA SER A 171 12.46 0.59 -5.89
C SER A 171 12.06 0.84 -7.35
N GLU A 172 11.39 -0.14 -7.97
CA GLU A 172 10.90 -0.06 -9.34
C GLU A 172 9.39 -0.33 -9.40
N LYS A 173 8.82 -0.26 -10.59
CA LYS A 173 7.39 -0.51 -10.82
C LYS A 173 7.06 -1.99 -10.68
N LEU A 174 6.05 -2.32 -9.89
CA LEU A 174 5.42 -3.64 -9.97
C LEU A 174 4.56 -3.70 -11.22
N LYS A 175 4.87 -4.61 -12.14
CA LYS A 175 4.11 -4.76 -13.39
C LYS A 175 2.70 -5.32 -13.13
N PRO A 176 1.70 -5.00 -13.98
CA PRO A 176 0.32 -5.46 -13.80
C PRO A 176 0.15 -6.97 -13.66
N GLU A 177 0.95 -7.77 -14.37
CA GLU A 177 0.85 -9.24 -14.35
C GLU A 177 1.15 -9.88 -12.98
N TYR A 178 1.67 -9.09 -12.03
CA TYR A 178 1.93 -9.50 -10.65
C TYR A 178 0.83 -9.05 -9.68
N ILE A 179 -0.14 -8.23 -10.13
CA ILE A 179 -1.34 -7.90 -9.37
C ILE A 179 -2.38 -8.99 -9.67
N ILE A 180 -2.52 -9.93 -8.75
CA ILE A 180 -3.35 -11.13 -8.99
C ILE A 180 -4.82 -10.91 -8.60
N ALA A 181 -5.08 -9.97 -7.68
CA ALA A 181 -6.40 -9.64 -7.19
C ALA A 181 -6.40 -8.29 -6.47
N HIS A 182 -7.58 -7.80 -6.15
CA HIS A 182 -7.78 -6.66 -5.26
C HIS A 182 -9.05 -6.87 -4.45
N GLU A 183 -9.11 -6.27 -3.27
CA GLU A 183 -10.30 -6.24 -2.43
C GLU A 183 -10.54 -4.86 -1.84
N HIS A 184 -11.81 -4.58 -1.52
CA HIS A 184 -12.23 -3.34 -0.87
C HIS A 184 -12.83 -3.67 0.50
N PRO A 185 -12.02 -3.66 1.57
CA PRO A 185 -12.50 -4.02 2.89
C PRO A 185 -13.66 -3.12 3.31
N SER A 186 -14.74 -3.73 3.82
CA SER A 186 -15.95 -3.03 4.26
C SER A 186 -15.77 -2.33 5.60
N GLN A 187 -14.91 -2.89 6.45
CA GLN A 187 -14.59 -2.41 7.78
C GLN A 187 -13.07 -2.41 7.96
N ILE A 188 -12.55 -1.30 8.47
CA ILE A 188 -11.13 -1.06 8.70
C ILE A 188 -11.03 -0.43 10.09
N PHE A 189 -10.16 -0.93 10.95
CA PHE A 189 -9.97 -0.31 12.26
C PHE A 189 -8.95 0.82 12.17
N ASN A 190 -9.38 2.08 12.23
CA ASN A 190 -8.47 3.23 12.19
C ASN A 190 -7.69 3.31 13.51
N GLN A 191 -6.42 2.92 13.50
CA GLN A 191 -5.58 2.89 14.70
C GLN A 191 -5.27 4.27 15.27
N ILE A 192 -5.16 5.27 14.41
CA ILE A 192 -4.83 6.64 14.83
C ILE A 192 -6.03 7.26 15.55
N GLN A 193 -7.23 7.11 14.99
CA GLN A 193 -8.46 7.65 15.59
C GLN A 193 -9.11 6.70 16.62
N ARG A 194 -8.67 5.44 16.69
CA ARG A 194 -9.23 4.37 17.53
C ARG A 194 -10.73 4.12 17.29
N ILE A 195 -11.16 4.21 16.03
CA ILE A 195 -12.55 3.99 15.61
C ILE A 195 -12.62 3.10 14.37
N ASP A 196 -13.74 2.40 14.20
CA ASP A 196 -14.02 1.69 12.96
C ASP A 196 -14.33 2.68 11.82
N TYR A 197 -13.54 2.62 10.76
CA TYR A 197 -13.85 3.24 9.49
C TYR A 197 -14.71 2.28 8.65
N LYS A 198 -15.90 2.75 8.27
CA LYS A 198 -16.80 2.03 7.38
C LYS A 198 -16.58 2.48 5.94
N ASN A 199 -16.10 1.57 5.11
CA ASN A 199 -15.94 1.85 3.69
C ASN A 199 -17.30 2.01 3.02
N LYS A 200 -17.52 3.18 2.41
CA LYS A 200 -18.77 3.52 1.71
C LYS A 200 -18.89 2.86 0.35
N GLN A 201 -17.78 2.40 -0.23
CA GLN A 201 -17.73 1.78 -1.55
C GLN A 201 -16.86 0.53 -1.51
N THR A 202 -17.48 -0.64 -1.61
CA THR A 202 -16.78 -1.95 -1.54
C THR A 202 -16.67 -2.64 -2.90
N THR A 203 -16.90 -1.89 -3.98
CA THR A 203 -16.80 -2.37 -5.37
C THR A 203 -16.27 -1.28 -6.29
N CYS A 204 -15.59 -1.69 -7.36
CA CYS A 204 -15.16 -0.81 -8.44
C CYS A 204 -15.48 -1.45 -9.81
N ASN A 205 -15.17 -0.73 -10.90
CA ASN A 205 -15.34 -1.23 -12.27
C ASN A 205 -14.50 -2.48 -12.60
N TRP A 206 -13.51 -2.81 -11.77
CA TRP A 206 -12.68 -4.00 -11.90
C TRP A 206 -13.05 -5.14 -10.94
N CYS A 207 -13.96 -4.91 -9.99
CA CYS A 207 -14.50 -5.98 -9.14
C CYS A 207 -15.29 -6.96 -9.99
N THR A 208 -14.68 -8.08 -10.36
CA THR A 208 -15.27 -9.15 -11.17
C THR A 208 -15.99 -8.64 -12.42
N SER A 209 -15.21 -8.08 -13.35
CA SER A 209 -15.38 -8.42 -14.77
C SER A 209 -14.61 -9.73 -15.05
N THR A 210 -14.92 -10.80 -14.33
CA THR A 210 -14.36 -12.13 -14.61
C THR A 210 -14.93 -12.61 -15.94
N LYS A 211 -14.12 -12.51 -17.00
CA LYS A 211 -14.22 -13.42 -18.15
C LYS A 211 -13.26 -14.57 -17.95
#